data_AF-A0A1A6A6F2-F1
#
_entry.id   AF-A0A1A6A6F2-F1
#
_cell.length_a   1.000
_cell.length_b   1.000
_cell.length_c   1.000
_cell.angle_alpha   90.00
_cell.angle_beta   90.00
_cell.angle_gamma   90.00
#
_symmetry.space_group_name_H-M   'P 1'
#
loop_
_entity.id
_entity.type
_entity.pdbx_description
1 polymer ?
#
loop_
_entity_poly.entity_id
_entity_poly.type
_entity_poly.pdbx_seq_one_letter_code
_entity_poly.pdbx_strand_id
1 'polypeptide(L)'
;MVNPNEDTEFNDALRAHGILPPKPPSRSPSPDIPHITHQDAVRAIAATADTDQLVTLLENENLDSDDERMFEDYKRKRMDEMKKEEKKGRFGTMEPLSREDFVKEVTEGSKISFDEDGTPRDLDDLDDDDEEEGDGGKRGSGGLRGTGVVVFLYKDSVPLSQHLRPLLHQLAAVHPSTKFLSIPAGLCIPNYPDKNVPTLLIYRNGEISGNVIAGMGLKGMKTTVRDLEGLLLYYKAIEKPSSALLRQQNADGDSEDEDEDNFDFDSKVGGVNARSTKIRSGGTGVGTGRGKNESEGDDDDDSDFDL
;
A
#
# COMPACT_ATOMS: atom_id res chain seq x y z
N MET A 1 -51.61 -41.14 26.36
CA MET A 1 -50.30 -40.50 26.61
C MET A 1 -50.55 -39.03 26.88
N VAL A 2 -50.24 -38.52 28.08
CA VAL A 2 -50.36 -37.10 28.41
C VAL A 2 -49.05 -36.40 28.07
N ASN A 3 -49.12 -35.27 27.36
CA ASN A 3 -47.98 -34.59 26.78
C ASN A 3 -47.24 -33.78 27.88
N PRO A 4 -45.94 -34.01 28.17
CA PRO A 4 -45.25 -33.42 29.32
C PRO A 4 -45.04 -31.90 29.28
N ASN A 5 -45.38 -31.24 28.17
CA ASN A 5 -45.16 -29.81 27.94
C ASN A 5 -46.45 -28.99 27.79
N GLU A 6 -47.64 -29.57 28.05
CA GLU A 6 -48.86 -28.76 28.14
C GLU A 6 -48.91 -28.06 29.52
N ASP A 7 -48.87 -26.72 29.49
CA ASP A 7 -48.93 -25.83 30.65
C ASP A 7 -50.36 -25.82 31.22
N THR A 8 -50.71 -26.88 31.95
CA THR A 8 -51.85 -26.87 32.87
C THR A 8 -51.38 -26.27 34.21
N GLU A 9 -52.22 -25.47 34.89
CA GLU A 9 -51.90 -24.89 36.22
C GLU A 9 -51.41 -25.94 37.23
N PHE A 10 -51.77 -27.20 37.01
CA PHE A 10 -51.29 -28.35 37.75
C PHE A 10 -49.77 -28.59 37.63
N ASN A 11 -49.17 -28.42 36.45
CA ASN A 11 -47.74 -28.65 36.22
C ASN A 11 -46.85 -27.58 36.87
N ASP A 12 -47.35 -26.35 36.99
CA ASP A 12 -46.68 -25.26 37.72
C ASP A 12 -46.72 -25.49 39.24
N ALA A 13 -47.85 -25.98 39.77
CA ALA A 13 -47.95 -26.36 41.18
C ALA A 13 -46.96 -27.49 41.55
N LEU A 14 -46.73 -28.45 40.65
CA LEU A 14 -45.73 -29.51 40.86
C LEU A 14 -44.28 -29.01 40.83
N ARG A 15 -43.97 -27.99 40.03
CA ARG A 15 -42.67 -27.31 40.07
C ARG A 15 -42.51 -26.48 41.36
N ALA A 16 -43.57 -25.83 41.82
CA ALA A 16 -43.57 -25.08 43.08
C ALA A 16 -43.40 -25.96 44.33
N HIS A 17 -44.00 -27.16 44.33
CA HIS A 17 -43.84 -28.15 45.40
C HIS A 17 -42.52 -28.96 45.31
N GLY A 18 -41.67 -28.71 44.32
CA GLY A 18 -40.35 -29.32 44.19
C GLY A 18 -40.33 -30.75 43.64
N ILE A 19 -41.40 -31.17 42.96
CA ILE A 19 -41.53 -32.52 42.37
C ILE A 19 -40.96 -32.56 40.94
N LEU A 20 -41.07 -31.44 40.20
CA LEU A 20 -40.44 -31.25 38.89
C LEU A 20 -39.29 -30.23 38.99
N PRO A 21 -38.16 -30.45 38.29
CA PRO A 21 -37.06 -29.49 38.26
C PRO A 21 -37.49 -28.14 37.64
N PRO A 22 -36.90 -27.01 38.10
CA PRO A 22 -37.23 -25.68 37.58
C PRO A 22 -36.88 -25.53 36.10
N LYS A 23 -37.67 -24.75 35.35
CA LYS A 23 -37.43 -24.47 33.93
C LYS A 23 -36.10 -23.70 33.77
N PRO A 24 -35.26 -24.04 32.79
CA PRO A 24 -34.05 -23.26 32.51
C PRO A 24 -34.42 -21.83 32.07
N PRO A 25 -33.65 -20.80 32.46
CA PRO A 25 -33.94 -19.42 32.08
C PRO A 25 -33.91 -19.25 30.56
N SER A 26 -34.89 -18.55 30.01
CA SER A 26 -34.93 -18.26 28.57
C SER A 26 -33.76 -17.33 28.21
N ARG A 27 -32.87 -17.84 27.34
CA ARG A 27 -31.99 -17.13 26.39
C ARG A 27 -31.52 -15.72 26.81
N SER A 28 -30.22 -15.58 27.08
CA SER A 28 -29.52 -14.29 27.14
C SER A 28 -29.89 -13.41 25.94
N PRO A 29 -30.06 -12.08 26.12
CA PRO A 29 -30.38 -11.19 25.01
C PRO A 29 -29.27 -11.29 23.95
N SER A 30 -29.67 -11.39 22.68
CA SER A 30 -28.73 -11.35 21.56
C SER A 30 -27.90 -10.06 21.63
N PRO A 31 -26.61 -10.08 21.27
CA PRO A 31 -25.81 -8.85 21.22
C PRO A 31 -26.46 -7.86 20.24
N ASP A 32 -26.63 -6.61 20.69
CA ASP A 32 -27.19 -5.53 19.88
C ASP A 32 -26.32 -5.32 18.63
N ILE A 33 -26.88 -5.62 17.46
CA ILE A 33 -26.26 -5.28 16.18
C ILE A 33 -26.42 -3.76 16.04
N PRO A 34 -25.34 -2.98 15.89
CA PRO A 34 -25.47 -1.53 15.75
C PRO A 34 -26.35 -1.22 14.53
N HIS A 35 -27.41 -0.45 14.75
CA HIS A 35 -28.28 0.04 13.68
C HIS A 35 -27.50 1.07 12.85
N ILE A 36 -26.93 0.64 11.72
CA ILE A 36 -26.41 1.56 10.70
C ILE A 36 -27.59 2.37 10.15
N THR A 37 -27.49 3.70 10.23
CA THR A 37 -28.50 4.59 9.68
C THR A 37 -28.29 4.76 8.17
N HIS A 38 -29.34 5.19 7.45
CA HIS A 38 -29.22 5.52 6.03
C HIS A 38 -28.11 6.56 5.78
N GLN A 39 -28.05 7.59 6.64
CA GLN A 39 -27.05 8.65 6.58
C GLN A 39 -25.63 8.10 6.77
N ASP A 40 -25.43 7.15 7.68
CA ASP A 40 -24.11 6.52 7.86
C ASP A 40 -23.68 5.70 6.64
N ALA A 41 -24.64 5.01 6.00
CA ALA A 41 -24.39 4.25 4.78
C ALA A 41 -24.04 5.17 3.60
N VAL A 42 -24.80 6.24 3.38
CA VAL A 42 -24.55 7.26 2.35
C VAL A 42 -23.20 7.92 2.56
N ARG A 43 -22.87 8.27 3.81
CA ARG A 43 -21.57 8.83 4.18
C ARG A 43 -20.40 7.91 3.87
N ALA A 44 -20.55 6.62 4.18
CA ALA A 44 -19.51 5.63 3.91
C ALA A 44 -19.26 5.50 2.40
N ILE A 45 -20.32 5.46 1.59
CA ILE A 45 -20.24 5.43 0.13
C ILE A 45 -19.54 6.69 -0.40
N ALA A 46 -19.95 7.88 0.05
CA ALA A 46 -19.34 9.15 -0.35
C ALA A 46 -17.85 9.23 0.00
N ALA A 47 -17.43 8.68 1.15
CA ALA A 47 -16.06 8.72 1.60
C ALA A 47 -15.12 7.87 0.71
N THR A 48 -15.61 6.73 0.22
CA THR A 48 -14.81 5.83 -0.64
C THR A 48 -14.90 6.15 -2.12
N ALA A 49 -15.94 6.88 -2.56
CA ALA A 49 -16.18 7.16 -3.97
C ALA A 49 -15.12 8.09 -4.60
N ASP A 50 -14.80 7.82 -5.87
CA ASP A 50 -13.96 8.69 -6.70
C ASP A 50 -14.77 9.80 -7.38
N THR A 51 -14.10 10.77 -8.00
CA THR A 51 -14.73 11.97 -8.57
C THR A 51 -15.86 11.64 -9.55
N ASP A 52 -15.64 10.69 -10.45
CA ASP A 52 -16.62 10.29 -11.46
C ASP A 52 -17.82 9.57 -10.84
N GLN A 53 -17.57 8.76 -9.80
CA GLN A 53 -18.63 8.07 -9.06
C GLN A 53 -19.50 9.07 -8.29
N LEU A 54 -18.91 10.10 -7.69
CA LEU A 54 -19.65 11.17 -7.02
C LEU A 54 -20.51 11.96 -8.01
N VAL A 55 -20.06 12.17 -9.25
CA VAL A 55 -20.87 12.77 -10.32
C VAL A 55 -22.09 11.90 -10.62
N THR A 56 -21.91 10.60 -10.81
CA THR A 56 -23.02 9.67 -11.08
C THR A 56 -23.99 9.58 -9.91
N LEU A 57 -23.50 9.60 -8.67
CA LEU A 57 -24.37 9.60 -7.49
C LEU A 57 -25.23 10.87 -7.41
N LEU A 58 -24.65 12.04 -7.74
CA LEU A 58 -25.37 13.32 -7.80
C LEU A 58 -26.47 13.37 -8.86
N GLU A 59 -26.37 12.57 -9.93
CA GLU A 59 -27.40 12.49 -10.98
C GLU A 59 -28.63 11.67 -10.57
N ASN A 60 -28.61 11.04 -9.39
CA ASN A 60 -29.72 10.22 -8.92
C ASN A 60 -30.89 11.07 -8.43
N GLU A 61 -32.04 10.96 -9.10
CA GLU A 61 -33.27 11.71 -8.80
C GLU A 61 -33.89 11.37 -7.43
N ASN A 62 -33.44 10.30 -6.77
CA ASN A 62 -33.95 9.84 -5.47
C ASN A 62 -33.19 10.41 -4.26
N LEU A 63 -32.28 11.37 -4.46
CA LEU A 63 -31.55 12.01 -3.37
C LEU A 63 -32.43 13.05 -2.66
N ASP A 64 -32.31 13.11 -1.33
CA ASP A 64 -32.85 14.22 -0.57
C ASP A 64 -31.89 15.43 -0.60
N SER A 65 -32.36 16.59 -0.13
CA SER A 65 -31.57 17.82 -0.15
C SER A 65 -30.32 17.77 0.72
N ASP A 66 -30.30 16.89 1.73
CA ASP A 66 -29.19 16.74 2.66
C ASP A 66 -28.09 15.87 2.03
N ASP A 67 -28.47 14.76 1.40
CA ASP A 67 -27.60 13.86 0.64
C ASP A 67 -27.00 14.56 -0.59
N GLU A 68 -27.80 15.36 -1.31
CA GLU A 68 -27.34 16.15 -2.47
C GLU A 68 -26.22 17.13 -2.05
N ARG A 69 -26.46 17.93 -1.00
CA ARG A 69 -25.46 18.85 -0.43
C ARG A 69 -24.20 18.09 0.03
N MET A 70 -24.38 16.93 0.63
CA MET A 70 -23.26 16.10 1.10
C MET A 70 -22.38 15.62 -0.06
N PHE A 71 -22.96 15.09 -1.13
CA PHE A 71 -22.19 14.63 -2.29
C PHE A 71 -21.52 15.79 -3.04
N GLU A 72 -22.16 16.96 -3.14
CA GLU A 72 -21.53 18.17 -3.69
C GLU A 72 -20.30 18.58 -2.88
N ASP A 73 -20.40 18.55 -1.55
CA ASP A 73 -19.29 18.88 -0.65
C ASP A 73 -18.14 17.87 -0.77
N TYR A 74 -18.43 16.56 -0.87
CA TYR A 74 -17.42 15.52 -1.10
C TYR A 74 -16.76 15.65 -2.48
N LYS A 75 -17.54 15.93 -3.52
CA LYS A 75 -17.03 16.15 -4.88
C LYS A 75 -16.09 17.36 -4.90
N ARG A 76 -16.53 18.49 -4.34
CA ARG A 76 -15.71 19.70 -4.24
C ARG A 76 -14.42 19.43 -3.47
N LYS A 77 -14.52 18.74 -2.32
CA LYS A 77 -13.37 18.38 -1.51
C LYS A 77 -12.37 17.49 -2.25
N ARG A 78 -12.83 16.43 -2.93
CA ARG A 78 -11.96 15.56 -3.74
C ARG A 78 -11.32 16.30 -4.92
N MET A 79 -12.08 17.18 -5.59
CA MET A 79 -11.56 18.01 -6.69
C MET A 79 -10.50 19.00 -6.20
N ASP A 80 -10.70 19.62 -5.04
CA ASP A 80 -9.74 20.55 -4.45
C ASP A 80 -8.47 19.81 -3.98
N GLU A 81 -8.63 18.62 -3.39
CA GLU A 81 -7.51 17.72 -3.05
C GLU A 81 -6.72 17.32 -4.31
N MET A 82 -7.39 16.90 -5.38
CA MET A 82 -6.74 16.51 -6.64
C MET A 82 -6.02 17.69 -7.30
N LYS A 83 -6.65 18.86 -7.39
CA LYS A 83 -6.06 20.09 -7.96
C LYS A 83 -4.84 20.57 -7.16
N LYS A 84 -4.84 20.32 -5.85
CA LYS A 84 -3.73 20.64 -4.96
C LYS A 84 -2.59 19.64 -5.07
N GLU A 85 -2.89 18.35 -5.21
CA GLU A 85 -1.89 17.33 -5.53
C GLU A 85 -1.26 17.60 -6.91
N GLU A 86 -2.03 18.04 -7.91
CA GLU A 86 -1.53 18.47 -9.22
C GLU A 86 -0.62 19.70 -9.14
N LYS A 87 -0.99 20.72 -8.34
CA LYS A 87 -0.13 21.90 -8.11
C LYS A 87 1.16 21.56 -7.38
N LYS A 88 1.14 20.57 -6.48
CA LYS A 88 2.34 20.02 -5.83
C LYS A 88 3.21 19.26 -6.84
N GLY A 89 2.60 18.74 -7.91
CA GLY A 89 3.24 18.14 -9.07
C GLY A 89 4.00 19.14 -9.95
N ARG A 90 5.02 19.80 -9.40
CA ARG A 90 5.80 20.83 -10.11
C ARG A 90 6.83 20.24 -11.06
N PHE A 91 7.35 19.07 -10.74
CA PHE A 91 8.27 18.31 -11.58
C PHE A 91 7.48 17.34 -12.46
N GLY A 92 8.15 16.45 -13.18
CA GLY A 92 7.49 15.61 -14.19
C GLY A 92 8.46 15.07 -15.23
N THR A 93 9.66 15.63 -15.27
CA THR A 93 10.73 15.24 -16.18
C THR A 93 12.03 15.10 -15.39
N MET A 94 12.94 14.28 -15.91
CA MET A 94 14.31 14.22 -15.42
C MET A 94 15.14 15.24 -16.19
N GLU A 95 15.78 16.15 -15.46
CA GLU A 95 16.61 17.21 -16.04
C GLU A 95 18.11 16.92 -15.86
N PRO A 96 18.96 17.38 -16.80
CA PRO A 96 20.41 17.33 -16.62
C PRO A 96 20.86 18.36 -15.59
N LEU A 97 21.76 17.97 -14.69
CA LEU A 97 22.32 18.78 -13.61
C LEU A 97 23.78 19.12 -13.91
N SER A 98 24.15 20.39 -13.74
CA SER A 98 25.53 20.86 -13.81
C SER A 98 26.23 20.68 -12.45
N ARG A 99 27.57 20.68 -12.43
CA ARG A 99 28.33 20.62 -11.17
C ARG A 99 28.07 21.84 -10.28
N GLU A 100 27.96 23.02 -10.88
CA GLU A 100 27.82 24.31 -10.18
C GLU A 100 26.45 24.42 -9.50
N ASP A 101 25.43 23.83 -10.12
CA ASP A 101 24.06 23.86 -9.63
C ASP A 101 23.75 22.78 -8.59
N PHE A 102 24.70 21.89 -8.26
CA PHE A 102 24.44 20.76 -7.37
C PHE A 102 23.90 21.20 -6.01
N VAL A 103 24.57 22.14 -5.34
CA VAL A 103 24.17 22.57 -3.99
C VAL A 103 22.80 23.25 -4.03
N LYS A 104 22.58 24.12 -5.01
CA LYS A 104 21.34 24.87 -5.17
C LYS A 104 20.15 23.97 -5.53
N GLU A 105 20.31 23.12 -6.54
CA GLU A 105 19.20 22.34 -7.09
C GLU A 105 18.91 21.07 -6.27
N VAL A 106 19.90 20.56 -5.53
CA VAL A 106 19.82 19.34 -4.72
C VAL A 106 19.66 19.67 -3.24
N THR A 107 20.67 20.29 -2.63
CA THR A 107 20.68 20.54 -1.17
C THR A 107 19.64 21.59 -0.81
N GLU A 108 19.74 22.80 -1.34
CA GLU A 108 18.77 23.88 -1.07
C GLU A 108 17.39 23.52 -1.65
N GLY A 109 17.35 23.00 -2.89
CA GLY A 109 16.12 22.55 -3.52
C GLY A 109 15.34 21.50 -2.72
N SER A 110 16.01 20.67 -1.92
CA SER A 110 15.36 19.67 -1.06
C SER A 110 14.81 20.24 0.26
N LYS A 111 15.26 21.44 0.67
CA LYS A 111 14.71 22.16 1.82
C LYS A 111 13.39 22.83 1.50
N ILE A 112 13.13 23.17 0.24
CA ILE A 112 11.90 23.86 -0.13
C ILE A 112 10.72 22.92 0.14
N SER A 113 9.80 23.37 0.98
CA SER A 113 8.48 22.75 1.15
C SER A 113 7.43 23.58 0.42
N PHE A 114 6.38 22.95 -0.06
CA PHE A 114 5.29 23.65 -0.73
C PHE A 114 4.03 23.48 0.10
N ASP A 115 3.42 24.61 0.46
CA ASP A 115 2.13 24.59 1.12
C ASP A 115 1.02 24.14 0.16
N GLU A 116 -0.16 23.96 0.75
CA GLU A 116 -1.41 23.65 0.06
C GLU A 116 -1.74 24.59 -1.11
N ASP A 117 -1.26 25.84 -1.07
CA ASP A 117 -1.47 26.85 -2.11
C ASP A 117 -0.37 26.89 -3.20
N GLY A 118 0.67 26.06 -3.08
CA GLY A 118 1.79 26.00 -4.02
C GLY A 118 2.86 27.08 -3.80
N THR A 119 2.77 27.84 -2.70
CA THR A 119 3.80 28.78 -2.26
C THR A 119 5.03 28.01 -1.77
N PRO A 120 6.23 28.27 -2.31
CA PRO A 120 7.46 27.74 -1.73
C PRO A 120 7.67 28.39 -0.35
N ARG A 121 7.88 27.56 0.66
CA ARG A 121 8.40 27.97 1.97
C ARG A 121 9.73 27.31 2.20
N ASP A 122 10.73 28.14 2.44
CA ASP A 122 12.03 27.69 2.90
C ASP A 122 11.89 27.24 4.36
N LEU A 123 12.38 26.04 4.65
CA LEU A 123 12.29 25.48 6.01
C LEU A 123 13.14 26.25 7.02
N ASP A 124 14.13 27.01 6.56
CA ASP A 124 14.98 27.86 7.40
C ASP A 124 14.27 29.19 7.78
N ASP A 125 13.16 29.55 7.11
CA ASP A 125 12.35 30.76 7.40
C ASP A 125 11.17 30.46 8.37
N LEU A 126 11.03 29.22 8.82
CA LEU A 126 10.06 28.86 9.84
C LEU A 126 10.66 29.19 11.21
N ASP A 127 10.11 30.21 11.88
CA ASP A 127 10.49 30.56 13.25
C ASP A 127 10.31 29.34 14.18
N ASP A 128 11.31 29.05 15.02
CA ASP A 128 11.28 28.00 16.07
C ASP A 128 10.10 28.19 17.06
N ASP A 129 9.42 29.34 17.04
CA ASP A 129 8.27 29.67 17.87
C ASP A 129 6.94 29.01 17.42
N ASP A 130 6.87 28.37 16.24
CA ASP A 130 5.70 27.55 15.84
C ASP A 130 5.69 26.14 16.51
N GLU A 131 6.71 25.79 17.32
CA GLU A 131 6.72 24.53 18.09
C GLU A 131 5.87 24.61 19.38
N GLU A 132 5.62 25.80 19.92
CA GLU A 132 4.78 26.01 21.11
C GLU A 132 3.92 27.27 20.97
N GLU A 133 2.77 27.20 20.29
CA GLU A 133 1.49 27.86 20.65
C GLU A 133 0.53 27.78 19.45
N GLY A 134 -0.12 26.62 19.30
CA GLY A 134 -1.14 26.39 18.28
C GLY A 134 -2.26 25.51 18.80
N ASP A 135 -3.26 26.14 19.42
CA ASP A 135 -4.55 25.59 19.83
C ASP A 135 -5.14 24.63 18.77
N GLY A 136 -5.26 23.34 19.12
CA GLY A 136 -6.34 22.42 18.72
C GLY A 136 -6.66 22.19 17.23
N GLY A 137 -6.00 22.86 16.29
CA GLY A 137 -6.23 22.76 14.85
C GLY A 137 -5.61 21.47 14.32
N LYS A 138 -6.44 20.61 13.71
CA LYS A 138 -6.03 19.35 13.06
C LYS A 138 -4.69 19.51 12.36
N ARG A 139 -3.64 18.90 12.95
CA ARG A 139 -2.35 18.65 12.30
C ARG A 139 -2.67 18.10 10.91
N GLY A 140 -2.39 18.88 9.86
CA GLY A 140 -2.38 18.35 8.51
C GLY A 140 -1.54 17.08 8.53
N SER A 141 -2.13 15.99 8.03
CA SER A 141 -1.53 14.66 7.85
C SER A 141 0.01 14.72 7.85
N GLY A 142 0.68 13.96 8.72
CA GLY A 142 2.15 13.90 8.92
C GLY A 142 2.96 13.68 7.63
N GLY A 143 2.98 14.72 6.80
CA GLY A 143 3.64 14.78 5.52
C GLY A 143 5.13 14.90 5.75
N LEU A 144 5.88 14.25 4.88
CA LEU A 144 7.33 14.30 4.93
C LEU A 144 7.78 15.74 4.61
N ARG A 145 8.61 16.34 5.48
CA ARG A 145 9.08 17.74 5.29
C ARG A 145 10.04 17.84 4.10
N GLY A 146 10.00 18.99 3.41
CA GLY A 146 10.85 19.29 2.25
C GLY A 146 10.50 18.51 0.97
N THR A 147 11.17 18.84 -0.11
CA THR A 147 11.02 18.21 -1.43
C THR A 147 12.01 17.05 -1.57
N GLY A 148 11.54 15.88 -2.02
CA GLY A 148 12.43 14.77 -2.37
C GLY A 148 13.21 15.08 -3.65
N VAL A 149 14.54 14.95 -3.59
CA VAL A 149 15.41 15.14 -4.77
C VAL A 149 16.21 13.86 -5.01
N VAL A 150 16.13 13.34 -6.23
CA VAL A 150 16.82 12.13 -6.67
C VAL A 150 17.83 12.50 -7.74
N VAL A 151 19.12 12.28 -7.47
CA VAL A 151 20.20 12.55 -8.41
C VAL A 151 20.76 11.23 -8.94
N PHE A 152 20.66 11.06 -10.25
CA PHE A 152 21.15 9.92 -11.00
C PHE A 152 22.56 10.18 -11.53
N LEU A 153 23.57 9.59 -10.86
CA LEU A 153 24.96 9.59 -11.32
C LEU A 153 25.14 8.47 -12.33
N TYR A 154 25.47 8.85 -13.56
CA TYR A 154 25.45 7.94 -14.70
C TYR A 154 26.75 7.98 -15.50
N LYS A 155 26.99 6.94 -16.30
CA LYS A 155 28.07 6.92 -17.29
C LYS A 155 27.59 6.13 -18.50
N ASP A 156 27.61 6.75 -19.67
CA ASP A 156 27.01 6.16 -20.87
C ASP A 156 27.73 4.88 -21.32
N SER A 157 28.97 4.64 -20.89
CA SER A 157 29.70 3.39 -21.17
C SER A 157 29.20 2.19 -20.36
N VAL A 158 28.39 2.39 -19.31
CA VAL A 158 27.92 1.31 -18.42
C VAL A 158 26.50 0.89 -18.82
N PRO A 159 26.27 -0.38 -19.22
CA PRO A 159 24.95 -0.85 -19.66
C PRO A 159 23.84 -0.68 -18.62
N LEU A 160 24.15 -0.92 -17.35
CA LEU A 160 23.19 -0.75 -16.24
C LEU A 160 22.70 0.70 -16.13
N SER A 161 23.57 1.66 -16.45
CA SER A 161 23.24 3.08 -16.49
C SER A 161 22.26 3.41 -17.62
N GLN A 162 22.43 2.79 -18.79
CA GLN A 162 21.51 2.95 -19.91
C GLN A 162 20.14 2.33 -19.61
N HIS A 163 20.12 1.21 -18.88
CA HIS A 163 18.90 0.53 -18.46
C HIS A 163 18.07 1.33 -17.44
N LEU A 164 18.70 1.92 -16.42
CA LEU A 164 17.97 2.67 -15.38
C LEU A 164 17.41 4.03 -15.86
N ARG A 165 18.05 4.66 -16.86
CA ARG A 165 17.64 5.97 -17.36
C ARG A 165 16.15 6.04 -17.78
N PRO A 166 15.63 5.17 -18.67
CA PRO A 166 14.21 5.21 -19.05
C PRO A 166 13.26 4.93 -17.88
N LEU A 167 13.64 4.05 -16.94
CA LEU A 167 12.82 3.73 -15.77
C LEU A 167 12.65 4.96 -14.87
N LEU A 168 13.73 5.72 -14.67
CA LEU A 168 13.69 6.94 -13.88
C LEU A 168 12.95 8.08 -14.61
N HIS A 169 13.00 8.15 -15.94
CA HIS A 169 12.15 9.07 -16.72
C HIS A 169 10.67 8.77 -16.50
N GLN A 170 10.29 7.49 -16.51
CA GLN A 170 8.92 7.07 -16.21
C GLN A 170 8.53 7.44 -14.77
N LEU A 171 9.40 7.22 -13.79
CA LEU A 171 9.15 7.62 -12.41
C LEU A 171 9.01 9.13 -12.24
N ALA A 172 9.80 9.93 -12.96
CA ALA A 172 9.69 11.39 -12.91
C ALA A 172 8.31 11.86 -13.41
N ALA A 173 7.79 11.26 -14.48
CA ALA A 173 6.47 11.60 -15.02
C ALA A 173 5.33 11.20 -14.08
N VAL A 174 5.51 10.08 -13.36
CA VAL A 174 4.51 9.54 -12.44
C VAL A 174 4.54 10.23 -11.07
N HIS A 175 5.70 10.74 -10.64
CA HIS A 175 5.91 11.38 -9.34
C HIS A 175 6.33 12.85 -9.49
N PRO A 176 5.43 13.73 -9.98
CA PRO A 176 5.75 15.14 -10.22
C PRO A 176 6.02 15.95 -8.94
N SER A 177 5.76 15.40 -7.75
CA SER A 177 6.13 16.00 -6.46
C SER A 177 7.61 15.81 -6.10
N THR A 178 8.31 14.89 -6.76
CA THR A 178 9.72 14.55 -6.53
C THR A 178 10.56 15.06 -7.70
N LYS A 179 11.71 15.66 -7.39
CA LYS A 179 12.61 16.19 -8.41
C LYS A 179 13.61 15.13 -8.85
N PHE A 180 13.70 14.88 -10.16
CA PHE A 180 14.67 13.95 -10.73
C PHE A 180 15.72 14.69 -11.53
N LEU A 181 16.98 14.44 -11.20
CA LEU A 181 18.15 15.08 -11.81
C LEU A 181 19.12 14.01 -12.31
N SER A 182 19.87 14.32 -13.35
CA SER A 182 20.90 13.42 -13.89
C SER A 182 22.22 14.13 -14.12
N ILE A 183 23.32 13.50 -13.74
CA ILE A 183 24.66 14.08 -13.91
C ILE A 183 25.66 12.99 -14.31
N PRO A 184 26.55 13.23 -15.28
CA PRO A 184 27.66 12.32 -15.55
C PRO A 184 28.52 12.14 -14.29
N ALA A 185 28.82 10.90 -13.92
CA ALA A 185 29.52 10.59 -12.66
C ALA A 185 30.86 11.33 -12.52
N GLY A 186 31.63 11.43 -13.61
CA GLY A 186 32.91 12.16 -13.63
C GLY A 186 32.76 13.69 -13.48
N LEU A 187 31.59 14.25 -13.79
CA LEU A 187 31.27 15.65 -13.51
C LEU A 187 30.85 15.86 -12.07
N CYS A 188 30.16 14.92 -11.43
CA CYS A 188 29.84 15.06 -10.01
C CYS A 188 31.09 14.82 -9.12
N ILE A 189 31.76 13.69 -9.34
CA ILE A 189 32.90 13.23 -8.54
C ILE A 189 34.07 12.88 -9.47
N PRO A 190 35.21 13.58 -9.38
CA PRO A 190 36.39 13.25 -10.18
C PRO A 190 36.84 11.80 -9.96
N ASN A 191 37.13 11.08 -11.04
CA ASN A 191 37.58 9.68 -11.00
C ASN A 191 36.62 8.72 -10.28
N TYR A 192 35.31 8.97 -10.35
CA TYR A 192 34.32 8.05 -9.77
C TYR A 192 34.41 6.64 -10.39
N PRO A 193 34.50 5.56 -9.59
CA PRO A 193 34.69 4.21 -10.11
C PRO A 193 33.50 3.71 -10.93
N ASP A 194 33.77 3.20 -12.13
CA ASP A 194 32.73 2.69 -13.04
C ASP A 194 31.88 1.55 -12.43
N LYS A 195 32.48 0.73 -11.56
CA LYS A 195 31.77 -0.36 -10.84
C LYS A 195 30.67 0.15 -9.90
N ASN A 196 30.75 1.41 -9.47
CA ASN A 196 29.77 2.02 -8.59
C ASN A 196 28.67 2.74 -9.38
N VAL A 197 28.81 2.87 -10.69
CA VAL A 197 27.82 3.50 -11.57
C VAL A 197 26.83 2.44 -12.07
N PRO A 198 25.53 2.75 -12.14
CA PRO A 198 24.89 3.98 -11.70
C PRO A 198 24.73 4.09 -10.18
N THR A 199 24.70 5.33 -9.68
CA THR A 199 24.44 5.65 -8.28
C THR A 199 23.25 6.60 -8.17
N LEU A 200 22.36 6.35 -7.22
CA LEU A 200 21.26 7.26 -6.87
C LEU A 200 21.58 7.94 -5.55
N LEU A 201 21.71 9.26 -5.57
CA LEU A 201 21.78 10.08 -4.36
C LEU A 201 20.38 10.63 -4.09
N ILE A 202 19.88 10.39 -2.88
CA ILE A 202 18.53 10.77 -2.48
C ILE A 202 18.67 11.79 -1.37
N TYR A 203 18.12 12.98 -1.61
CA TYR A 203 18.11 14.09 -0.68
C TYR A 203 16.69 14.45 -0.27
N ARG A 204 16.55 14.89 0.97
CA ARG A 204 15.32 15.48 1.51
C ARG A 204 15.68 16.42 2.65
N ASN A 205 14.98 17.55 2.74
CA ASN A 205 15.16 18.50 3.85
C ASN A 205 16.63 18.98 4.03
N GLY A 206 17.36 19.15 2.93
CA GLY A 206 18.78 19.54 2.96
C GLY A 206 19.76 18.42 3.32
N GLU A 207 19.28 17.23 3.64
CA GLU A 207 20.11 16.10 4.07
C GLU A 207 20.07 14.95 3.07
N ILE A 208 21.10 14.11 3.11
CA ILE A 208 21.16 12.88 2.32
C ILE A 208 20.35 11.77 3.02
N SER A 209 19.18 11.46 2.48
CA SER A 209 18.34 10.36 2.95
C SER A 209 18.92 9.01 2.60
N GLY A 210 19.61 8.89 1.46
CA GLY A 210 20.15 7.62 0.99
C GLY A 210 21.15 7.75 -0.16
N ASN A 211 22.07 6.79 -0.22
CA ASN A 211 23.01 6.62 -1.32
C ASN A 211 22.96 5.16 -1.79
N VAL A 212 22.48 4.95 -3.00
CA VAL A 212 22.25 3.61 -3.55
C VAL A 212 23.15 3.38 -4.74
N ILE A 213 24.12 2.48 -4.56
CA ILE A 213 24.94 1.97 -5.64
C ILE A 213 24.17 0.82 -6.32
N ALA A 214 23.76 1.00 -7.58
CA ALA A 214 22.90 0.04 -8.26
C ALA A 214 23.54 -1.35 -8.44
N GLY A 215 24.88 -1.44 -8.45
CA GLY A 215 25.61 -2.70 -8.48
C GLY A 215 25.52 -3.54 -7.19
N MET A 216 25.07 -2.95 -6.07
CA MET A 216 24.94 -3.64 -4.78
C MET A 216 23.52 -3.56 -4.19
N GLY A 217 22.74 -2.53 -4.52
CA GLY A 217 21.42 -2.27 -3.92
C GLY A 217 20.22 -2.54 -4.84
N LEU A 218 20.43 -2.89 -6.11
CA LEU A 218 19.37 -3.17 -7.08
C LEU A 218 19.62 -4.52 -7.77
N LYS A 219 18.60 -5.09 -8.41
CA LYS A 219 18.65 -6.40 -9.11
C LYS A 219 19.45 -6.34 -10.43
N GLY A 220 20.42 -5.44 -10.55
CA GLY A 220 21.18 -5.19 -11.78
C GLY A 220 20.26 -4.92 -12.96
N MET A 221 20.46 -5.65 -14.06
CA MET A 221 19.68 -5.50 -15.31
C MET A 221 18.22 -5.96 -15.18
N LYS A 222 17.86 -6.69 -14.11
CA LYS A 222 16.47 -7.11 -13.84
C LYS A 222 15.68 -6.08 -13.03
N THR A 223 16.28 -4.91 -12.77
CA THR A 223 15.61 -3.85 -12.02
C THR A 223 14.40 -3.35 -12.78
N THR A 224 13.26 -3.32 -12.11
CA THR A 224 11.99 -2.82 -12.63
C THR A 224 11.67 -1.43 -12.09
N VAL A 225 10.69 -0.76 -12.68
CA VAL A 225 10.16 0.53 -12.19
C VAL A 225 9.67 0.42 -10.76
N ARG A 226 9.03 -0.71 -10.41
CA ARG A 226 8.49 -0.96 -9.06
C ARG A 226 9.58 -1.16 -8.01
N ASP A 227 10.68 -1.83 -8.37
CA ASP A 227 11.83 -1.96 -7.46
C ASP A 227 12.42 -0.57 -7.14
N LEU A 228 12.51 0.31 -8.14
CA LEU A 228 12.97 1.70 -7.96
C LEU A 228 11.95 2.52 -7.16
N GLU A 229 10.66 2.39 -7.43
CA GLU A 229 9.61 3.07 -6.68
C GLU A 229 9.63 2.69 -5.20
N GLY A 230 9.72 1.39 -4.89
CA GLY A 230 9.83 0.90 -3.52
C GLY A 230 11.08 1.41 -2.81
N LEU A 231 12.20 1.48 -3.52
CA LEU A 231 13.44 2.06 -3.00
C LEU A 231 13.31 3.55 -2.69
N LEU A 232 12.69 4.33 -3.59
CA LEU A 232 12.46 5.75 -3.39
C LEU A 232 11.45 6.02 -2.26
N LEU A 233 10.46 5.14 -2.07
CA LEU A 233 9.53 5.20 -0.94
C LEU A 233 10.27 4.90 0.38
N TYR A 234 11.12 3.89 0.41
CA TYR A 234 11.92 3.51 1.59
C TYR A 234 12.82 4.66 2.07
N TYR A 235 13.51 5.33 1.15
CA TYR A 235 14.34 6.51 1.45
C TYR A 235 13.55 7.81 1.58
N LYS A 236 12.21 7.73 1.59
CA LYS A 236 11.33 8.90 1.73
C LYS A 236 11.58 9.95 0.65
N ALA A 237 12.01 9.58 -0.55
CA ALA A 237 12.05 10.49 -1.70
C ALA A 237 10.63 10.76 -2.21
N ILE A 238 9.81 9.71 -2.22
CA ILE A 238 8.40 9.72 -2.65
C ILE A 238 7.51 9.54 -1.42
N GLU A 239 6.30 10.13 -1.44
CA GLU A 239 5.34 10.07 -0.32
C GLU A 239 4.38 8.89 -0.42
N LYS A 240 3.89 8.57 -1.63
CA LYS A 240 2.88 7.54 -1.86
C LYS A 240 3.26 6.72 -3.09
N PRO A 241 2.96 5.40 -3.12
CA PRO A 241 3.07 4.63 -4.36
C PRO A 241 2.10 5.18 -5.40
N SER A 242 2.48 5.12 -6.66
CA SER A 242 1.67 5.67 -7.74
C SER A 242 0.54 4.73 -8.14
N SER A 243 -0.69 5.24 -8.11
CA SER A 243 -1.87 4.52 -8.61
C SER A 243 -1.76 4.18 -10.11
N ALA A 244 -1.04 4.99 -10.89
CA ALA A 244 -0.80 4.76 -12.31
C ALA A 244 0.00 3.48 -12.59
N LEU A 245 1.04 3.18 -11.80
CA LEU A 245 1.81 1.94 -11.94
C LEU A 245 1.05 0.72 -11.41
N LEU A 246 0.17 0.90 -10.42
CA LEU A 246 -0.74 -0.17 -9.96
C LEU A 246 -1.72 -0.58 -11.07
N ARG A 247 -2.24 0.36 -11.85
CA ARG A 247 -3.24 0.10 -12.89
C ARG A 247 -2.67 -0.63 -14.11
N GLN A 248 -1.40 -0.41 -14.43
CA GLN A 248 -0.75 -1.03 -15.58
C GLN A 248 -0.60 -2.56 -15.41
N GLN A 249 -0.50 -3.05 -14.17
CA GLN A 249 -0.47 -4.49 -13.88
C GLN A 249 -1.82 -5.19 -14.14
N ASN A 250 -2.94 -4.47 -14.01
CA ASN A 250 -4.28 -5.02 -14.22
C ASN A 250 -4.72 -5.02 -15.70
N ALA A 251 -3.98 -4.35 -16.58
CA ALA A 251 -4.30 -4.29 -18.02
C ALA A 251 -3.53 -5.36 -18.82
N ASP A 252 -2.37 -5.79 -18.35
CA ASP A 252 -1.51 -6.80 -19.00
C ASP A 252 -1.66 -8.21 -18.39
N GLY A 253 -2.63 -8.41 -17.48
CA GLY A 253 -2.87 -9.64 -16.73
C GLY A 253 -4.08 -10.46 -17.19
N ASP A 254 -4.44 -10.43 -18.48
CA ASP A 254 -5.38 -11.40 -19.07
C ASP A 254 -4.61 -12.64 -19.54
N SER A 255 -3.96 -13.30 -18.59
CA SER A 255 -3.56 -14.69 -18.72
C SER A 255 -4.02 -15.38 -17.46
N GLU A 256 -5.09 -16.15 -17.58
CA GLU A 256 -5.55 -17.14 -16.62
C GLU A 256 -4.35 -17.94 -16.12
N ASP A 257 -3.97 -17.75 -14.86
CA ASP A 257 -3.32 -18.76 -14.02
C ASP A 257 -3.52 -18.32 -12.56
N GLU A 258 -4.47 -18.98 -11.91
CA GLU A 258 -4.70 -18.93 -10.48
C GLU A 258 -3.52 -19.61 -9.77
N ASP A 259 -2.57 -18.82 -9.26
CA ASP A 259 -1.67 -19.28 -8.18
C ASP A 259 -1.62 -18.18 -7.09
N GLU A 260 -2.39 -18.42 -6.03
CA GLU A 260 -2.36 -17.68 -4.77
C GLU A 260 -1.01 -17.92 -4.06
N ASP A 261 -0.05 -17.01 -4.24
CA ASP A 261 1.05 -16.84 -3.29
C ASP A 261 0.93 -15.46 -2.63
N ASN A 262 0.12 -15.43 -1.56
CA ASN A 262 -0.02 -14.32 -0.64
C ASN A 262 1.31 -14.08 0.11
N PHE A 263 2.10 -13.08 -0.31
CA PHE A 263 3.23 -12.59 0.46
C PHE A 263 2.72 -11.74 1.64
N ASP A 264 2.43 -12.41 2.75
CA ASP A 264 2.15 -11.79 4.05
C ASP A 264 3.40 -11.07 4.58
N PHE A 265 3.45 -9.76 4.37
CA PHE A 265 4.35 -8.85 5.06
C PHE A 265 3.57 -8.08 6.13
N ASP A 266 3.24 -8.73 7.25
CA ASP A 266 3.29 -8.05 8.56
C ASP A 266 3.16 -9.03 9.76
N SER A 267 3.84 -8.65 10.84
CA SER A 267 3.60 -9.02 12.23
C SER A 267 4.24 -10.29 12.79
N LYS A 268 5.50 -10.11 13.18
CA LYS A 268 6.11 -10.81 14.32
C LYS A 268 5.71 -10.09 15.62
N VAL A 269 4.50 -10.34 16.13
CA VAL A 269 4.16 -10.21 17.57
C VAL A 269 3.17 -11.31 17.93
N GLY A 270 3.51 -12.08 18.98
CA GLY A 270 2.93 -13.38 19.29
C GLY A 270 1.44 -13.37 19.68
N GLY A 271 0.80 -14.50 19.37
CA GLY A 271 -0.52 -14.90 19.86
C GLY A 271 -0.69 -16.40 19.65
N VAL A 272 -0.99 -17.12 20.74
CA VAL A 272 -0.95 -18.58 20.86
C VAL A 272 -2.11 -19.28 20.15
N ASN A 273 -1.84 -20.51 19.71
CA ASN A 273 -2.74 -21.49 19.11
C ASN A 273 -4.15 -21.57 19.76
N ALA A 274 -5.19 -21.47 18.94
CA ALA A 274 -6.51 -22.06 19.21
C ALA A 274 -7.02 -22.78 17.96
N ARG A 275 -7.09 -24.12 18.07
CA ARG A 275 -7.58 -25.06 17.06
C ARG A 275 -9.11 -25.03 17.03
N SER A 276 -9.73 -25.01 15.84
CA SER A 276 -11.07 -25.56 15.67
C SER A 276 -11.34 -25.97 14.20
N THR A 277 -11.08 -27.25 13.94
CA THR A 277 -11.92 -28.20 13.21
C THR A 277 -13.16 -27.66 12.49
N LYS A 278 -13.19 -27.81 11.15
CA LYS A 278 -14.43 -27.77 10.37
C LYS A 278 -14.64 -29.08 9.59
N ILE A 279 -15.43 -29.89 10.27
CA ILE A 279 -16.29 -31.01 9.88
C ILE A 279 -16.64 -31.06 8.37
N ARG A 280 -16.35 -32.20 7.75
CA ARG A 280 -16.78 -32.63 6.40
C ARG A 280 -18.16 -33.28 6.46
N SER A 281 -19.06 -32.93 5.55
CA SER A 281 -20.37 -33.57 5.36
C SER A 281 -20.40 -34.45 4.10
N GLY A 282 -20.74 -35.74 4.28
CA GLY A 282 -21.40 -36.66 3.35
C GLY A 282 -20.66 -37.00 2.03
N GLY A 283 -20.52 -38.25 1.61
CA GLY A 283 -21.07 -39.52 2.06
C GLY A 283 -20.67 -40.64 1.08
N THR A 284 -20.49 -41.84 1.63
CA THR A 284 -20.70 -43.19 1.05
C THR A 284 -20.16 -43.52 -0.35
N GLY A 285 -19.13 -44.38 -0.37
CA GLY A 285 -18.77 -45.25 -1.49
C GLY A 285 -17.90 -46.42 -1.01
N VAL A 286 -18.43 -47.64 -1.13
CA VAL A 286 -17.93 -48.94 -0.63
C VAL A 286 -17.11 -49.67 -1.72
N GLY A 287 -16.06 -50.42 -1.33
CA GLY A 287 -15.47 -51.54 -2.11
C GLY A 287 -13.94 -51.47 -2.27
N THR A 288 -13.11 -52.16 -1.47
CA THR A 288 -12.64 -53.58 -1.49
C THR A 288 -11.54 -53.94 -2.52
N GLY A 289 -10.40 -54.44 -2.01
CA GLY A 289 -9.41 -55.33 -2.69
C GLY A 289 -8.13 -54.62 -3.16
N ARG A 290 -6.89 -54.86 -2.68
CA ARG A 290 -6.04 -56.06 -2.45
C ARG A 290 -5.48 -56.71 -3.74
N GLY A 291 -4.15 -56.68 -3.90
CA GLY A 291 -3.34 -57.54 -4.80
C GLY A 291 -2.18 -56.75 -5.46
N LYS A 292 -0.91 -56.78 -5.02
CA LYS A 292 0.17 -57.80 -5.03
C LYS A 292 0.87 -58.04 -6.40
N ASN A 293 2.19 -57.78 -6.37
CA ASN A 293 3.33 -58.48 -7.02
C ASN A 293 3.79 -58.21 -8.48
N GLU A 294 5.13 -58.07 -8.56
CA GLU A 294 6.11 -58.64 -9.54
C GLU A 294 6.16 -58.00 -10.95
N SER A 295 7.31 -57.84 -11.64
CA SER A 295 8.72 -58.14 -11.38
C SER A 295 9.63 -57.28 -12.31
N GLU A 296 10.92 -57.24 -11.94
CA GLU A 296 12.15 -57.32 -12.77
C GLU A 296 12.51 -56.24 -13.81
N GLY A 297 13.78 -55.83 -13.70
CA GLY A 297 14.52 -55.08 -14.70
C GLY A 297 15.78 -54.45 -14.10
N ASP A 298 16.73 -55.29 -13.68
CA ASP A 298 18.12 -54.93 -13.37
C ASP A 298 18.79 -54.15 -14.52
N ASP A 299 19.67 -53.22 -14.19
CA ASP A 299 21.09 -53.31 -14.55
C ASP A 299 21.89 -52.13 -13.96
N ASP A 300 22.88 -52.51 -13.17
CA ASP A 300 23.92 -51.71 -12.55
C ASP A 300 24.83 -51.04 -13.60
N ASP A 301 25.33 -49.82 -13.31
CA ASP A 301 26.73 -49.50 -13.61
C ASP A 301 27.26 -48.40 -12.68
N ASP A 302 27.90 -48.84 -11.60
CA ASP A 302 28.81 -48.06 -10.77
C ASP A 302 30.14 -47.88 -11.54
N SER A 303 30.55 -46.63 -11.80
CA SER A 303 31.98 -46.34 -11.96
C SER A 303 32.35 -44.97 -11.41
N ASP A 304 32.72 -45.04 -10.14
CA ASP A 304 33.67 -44.19 -9.42
C ASP A 304 35.05 -44.25 -10.11
N PHE A 305 35.64 -43.11 -10.52
CA PHE A 305 37.10 -42.99 -10.60
C PHE A 305 37.58 -41.52 -10.62
N ASP A 306 38.21 -41.13 -9.51
CA ASP A 306 39.16 -40.04 -9.38
C ASP A 306 40.38 -40.22 -10.31
N LEU A 307 40.75 -39.19 -11.09
CA LEU A 307 42.09 -38.58 -11.15
C LEU A 307 42.13 -37.34 -12.05
#